data_AF-A0A430AR49-F1
#
_entry.id   AF-A0A430AR49-F1
#
_cell.length_a   1.000
_cell.length_b   1.000
_cell.length_c   1.000
_cell.angle_alpha   90.00
_cell.angle_beta   90.00
_cell.angle_gamma   90.00
#
_symmetry.space_group_name_H-M   'P 1'
#
loop_
_entity.id
_entity.type
_entity.pdbx_description
1 polymer ?
#
loop_
_entity_poly.entity_id
_entity_poly.type
_entity_poly.pdbx_seq_one_letter_code
_entity_poly.pdbx_strand_id
1 'polypeptide(L)'
;MESLVVPVLFLALASVSLPKLIHLEFSEILPKQTPLPFLRVLIFLSFIFGTAFQKNLSSPVTVILVYANFLLAYTDTHYTLLSPSILYGQFLLMWTITLISPADHSFFWWASICFYLSFRFLTHIVPDGFGEGDIKLLCVWSCFIDFISMWQIIFLATILALIYVLLLNLLKKEVTRLPFVPFLYVGLVWVLML
;
A
#
# COMPACT_ATOMS: atom_id res chain seq x y z
N MET A 1 23.42 -16.56 -0.31
CA MET A 1 22.85 -15.96 0.93
C MET A 1 23.37 -14.55 1.22
N GLU A 2 24.52 -14.12 0.70
CA GLU A 2 25.08 -12.78 0.97
C GLU A 2 24.56 -11.66 0.05
N SER A 3 23.93 -11.97 -1.09
CA SER A 3 23.51 -10.94 -2.08
C SER A 3 22.25 -10.16 -1.70
N LEU A 4 21.44 -10.64 -0.74
CA LEU A 4 20.21 -9.98 -0.28
C LEU A 4 20.42 -9.06 0.92
N VAL A 5 21.57 -9.15 1.60
CA VAL A 5 21.81 -8.37 2.83
C VAL A 5 22.00 -6.89 2.52
N VAL A 6 22.66 -6.55 1.42
CA VAL A 6 22.98 -5.15 1.07
C VAL A 6 21.75 -4.33 0.66
N PRO A 7 20.84 -4.83 -0.21
CA PRO A 7 19.60 -4.10 -0.53
C PRO A 7 18.68 -3.96 0.68
N VAL A 8 18.58 -5.01 1.51
CA VAL A 8 17.74 -5.01 2.72
C VAL A 8 18.31 -4.07 3.79
N LEU A 9 19.63 -4.00 3.94
CA LEU A 9 20.28 -3.06 4.87
C LEU A 9 20.13 -1.61 4.38
N PHE A 10 20.21 -1.37 3.06
CA PHE A 10 20.02 -0.05 2.46
C PHE A 10 18.56 0.42 2.57
N LEU A 11 17.60 -0.47 2.33
CA LEU A 11 16.16 -0.22 2.54
C LEU A 11 15.81 -0.09 4.03
N ALA A 12 16.46 -0.83 4.92
CA ALA A 12 16.31 -0.70 6.36
C ALA A 12 16.85 0.64 6.87
N LEU A 13 18.03 1.08 6.40
CA LEU A 13 18.60 2.39 6.69
C LEU A 13 17.74 3.53 6.12
N ALA A 14 17.16 3.34 4.92
CA ALA A 14 16.17 4.25 4.38
C ALA A 14 14.90 4.28 5.26
N SER A 15 14.41 3.14 5.75
CA SER A 15 13.20 3.05 6.59
C SER A 15 13.32 3.67 7.98
N VAL A 16 14.53 3.81 8.53
CA VAL A 16 14.76 4.52 9.80
C VAL A 16 14.81 6.04 9.61
N SER A 17 15.20 6.48 8.41
CA SER A 17 15.41 7.89 8.07
C SER A 17 14.17 8.53 7.42
N LEU A 18 13.44 7.77 6.60
CA LEU A 18 12.28 8.22 5.84
C LEU A 18 11.14 8.71 6.73
N PRO A 19 10.74 8.02 7.83
CA PRO A 19 9.65 8.49 8.68
C PRO A 19 9.95 9.87 9.28
N LYS A 20 11.22 10.16 9.62
CA LYS A 20 11.65 11.48 10.09
C LYS A 20 11.58 12.54 8.98
N LEU A 21 12.00 12.20 7.76
CA LEU A 21 11.93 13.11 6.61
C LEU A 21 10.48 13.39 6.17
N ILE A 22 9.64 12.36 6.11
CA ILE A 22 8.21 12.46 5.80
C ILE A 22 7.49 13.24 6.90
N HIS A 23 7.83 13.02 8.17
CA HIS A 23 7.23 13.78 9.25
C HIS A 23 7.64 15.26 9.19
N LEU A 24 8.85 15.60 8.72
CA LEU A 24 9.26 16.98 8.47
C LEU A 24 8.46 17.59 7.30
N GLU A 25 8.35 16.89 6.17
CA GLU A 25 7.68 17.36 4.95
C GLU A 25 6.17 17.57 5.12
N PHE A 26 5.49 16.74 5.91
CA PHE A 26 4.03 16.79 6.09
C PHE A 26 3.56 17.49 7.37
N SER A 27 4.43 17.68 8.37
CA SER A 27 4.02 18.33 9.64
C SER A 27 3.79 19.83 9.54
N GLU A 28 4.42 20.52 8.59
CA GLU A 28 4.26 21.98 8.42
C GLU A 28 2.98 22.35 7.66
N ILE A 29 2.35 21.41 6.94
CA ILE A 29 1.37 21.75 5.89
C ILE A 29 -0.06 21.28 6.24
N LEU A 30 -0.24 20.22 7.05
CA LEU A 30 -1.55 19.55 7.16
C LEU A 30 -2.04 19.31 8.59
N PRO A 31 -3.34 19.54 8.86
CA PRO A 31 -3.92 19.29 10.18
C PRO A 31 -3.87 17.79 10.49
N LYS A 32 -3.23 17.46 11.61
CA LYS A 32 -3.09 16.11 12.14
C LYS A 32 -4.47 15.57 12.54
N GLN A 33 -5.00 14.58 11.83
CA GLN A 33 -6.20 13.87 12.28
C GLN A 33 -5.87 12.99 13.50
N THR A 34 -6.85 12.83 14.38
CA THR A 34 -6.71 12.01 15.60
C THR A 34 -6.27 10.60 15.23
N PRO A 35 -5.27 10.04 15.92
CA PRO A 35 -4.78 8.70 15.61
C PRO A 35 -5.91 7.69 15.77
N LEU A 36 -6.08 6.81 14.79
CA LEU A 36 -6.86 5.57 14.93
C LEU A 36 -5.88 4.49 15.41
N PRO A 37 -5.65 4.34 16.74
CA PRO A 37 -4.61 3.44 17.27
C PRO A 37 -4.81 1.99 16.81
N PHE A 38 -6.08 1.58 16.66
CA PHE A 38 -6.44 0.26 16.15
C PHE A 38 -5.84 -0.02 14.76
N LEU A 39 -5.93 0.96 13.85
CA LEU A 39 -5.46 0.79 12.47
C LEU A 39 -3.94 0.65 12.41
N ARG A 40 -3.22 1.38 13.27
CA ARG A 40 -1.75 1.25 13.39
C ARG A 40 -1.34 -0.11 13.90
N VAL A 41 -2.03 -0.62 14.92
CA VAL A 41 -1.79 -1.96 15.44
C VAL A 41 -2.06 -3.00 14.36
N LEU A 42 -3.16 -2.86 13.61
CA LEU A 42 -3.48 -3.78 12.51
C LEU A 42 -2.39 -3.78 11.43
N ILE A 43 -1.97 -2.62 10.94
CA ILE A 43 -0.90 -2.50 9.93
C ILE A 43 0.41 -3.09 10.46
N PHE A 44 0.79 -2.77 11.71
CA PHE A 44 2.03 -3.26 12.30
C PHE A 44 2.02 -4.78 12.51
N LEU A 45 0.90 -5.34 12.99
CA LEU A 45 0.72 -6.78 13.11
C LEU A 45 0.77 -7.47 11.73
N SER A 46 0.12 -6.89 10.72
CA SER A 46 0.18 -7.43 9.36
C SER A 46 1.60 -7.39 8.78
N PHE A 47 2.40 -6.36 9.09
CA PHE A 47 3.81 -6.30 8.70
C PHE A 47 4.66 -7.37 9.41
N ILE A 48 4.51 -7.54 10.73
CA ILE A 48 5.21 -8.61 11.46
C ILE A 48 4.81 -9.98 10.89
N PHE A 49 3.51 -10.20 10.68
CA PHE A 49 3.00 -11.46 10.18
C PHE A 49 3.50 -11.75 8.76
N GLY A 50 3.45 -10.77 7.85
CA GLY A 50 3.96 -10.90 6.49
C GLY A 50 5.45 -11.24 6.47
N THR A 51 6.27 -10.51 7.23
CA THR A 51 7.72 -10.76 7.31
C THR A 51 8.10 -12.08 7.99
N ALA A 52 7.33 -12.53 8.98
CA ALA A 52 7.58 -13.77 9.71
C ALA A 52 7.16 -15.03 8.95
N PHE A 53 6.11 -14.96 8.12
CA PHE A 53 5.49 -16.13 7.51
C PHE A 53 5.66 -16.22 5.98
N GLN A 54 6.22 -15.21 5.31
CA GLN A 54 6.50 -15.33 3.87
C GLN A 54 7.70 -16.24 3.59
N LYS A 55 7.41 -17.39 2.97
CA LYS A 55 8.42 -18.22 2.31
C LYS A 55 8.98 -17.59 1.02
N ASN A 56 8.29 -16.59 0.46
CA ASN A 56 8.55 -15.98 -0.86
C ASN A 56 9.16 -14.56 -0.82
N LEU A 57 9.76 -14.15 0.30
CA LEU A 57 10.57 -12.91 0.42
C LEU A 57 11.89 -12.98 -0.36
N SER A 58 11.99 -13.86 -1.35
CA SER A 58 13.18 -14.06 -2.19
C SER A 58 13.33 -12.98 -3.25
N SER A 59 12.23 -12.40 -3.74
CA SER A 59 12.30 -11.36 -4.75
C SER A 59 12.46 -9.95 -4.16
N PRO A 60 13.41 -9.15 -4.66
CA PRO A 60 13.55 -7.75 -4.28
C PRO A 60 12.30 -6.90 -4.61
N VAL A 61 11.54 -7.24 -5.66
CA VAL A 61 10.28 -6.55 -6.01
C VAL A 61 9.25 -6.71 -4.89
N THR A 62 9.05 -7.95 -4.41
CA THR A 62 8.12 -8.24 -3.32
C THR A 62 8.53 -7.54 -2.03
N VAL A 63 9.83 -7.46 -1.74
CA VAL A 63 10.35 -6.72 -0.57
C VAL A 63 9.97 -5.24 -0.68
N ILE A 64 10.28 -4.60 -1.80
CA ILE A 64 9.95 -3.18 -2.01
C ILE A 64 8.44 -2.96 -1.91
N LEU A 65 7.64 -3.86 -2.51
CA LEU A 65 6.19 -3.80 -2.46
C LEU A 65 5.67 -3.87 -1.02
N VAL A 66 6.18 -4.76 -0.17
CA VAL A 66 5.74 -4.83 1.24
C VAL A 66 6.17 -3.58 2.02
N TYR A 67 7.45 -3.19 1.95
CA TYR A 67 7.97 -2.10 2.76
C TYR A 67 7.46 -0.71 2.35
N ALA A 68 7.43 -0.41 1.04
CA ALA A 68 6.96 0.89 0.57
C ALA A 68 5.45 1.06 0.84
N ASN A 69 4.66 -0.01 0.71
CA ASN A 69 3.23 0.07 0.96
C ASN A 69 2.87 0.04 2.45
N PHE A 70 3.72 -0.54 3.31
CA PHE A 70 3.64 -0.33 4.75
C PHE A 70 3.82 1.16 5.10
N LEU A 71 4.81 1.83 4.51
CA LEU A 71 5.03 3.27 4.72
C LEU A 71 3.85 4.09 4.20
N LEU A 72 3.31 3.77 3.01
CA LEU A 72 2.12 4.45 2.48
C LEU A 72 0.90 4.25 3.36
N ALA A 73 0.65 3.03 3.85
CA ALA A 73 -0.41 2.75 4.81
C ALA A 73 -0.23 3.55 6.10
N TYR A 74 0.99 3.60 6.62
CA TYR A 74 1.31 4.41 7.80
C TYR A 74 1.03 5.89 7.56
N THR A 75 1.52 6.47 6.46
CA THR A 75 1.26 7.88 6.13
C THR A 75 -0.22 8.19 5.94
N ASP A 76 -0.97 7.26 5.33
CA ASP A 76 -2.41 7.41 5.11
C ASP A 76 -3.19 7.45 6.42
N THR A 77 -2.80 6.65 7.44
CA THR A 77 -3.43 6.73 8.78
C THR A 77 -3.23 8.07 9.49
N HIS A 78 -2.19 8.83 9.12
CA HIS A 78 -1.81 10.08 9.79
C HIS A 78 -2.31 11.32 9.03
N TYR A 79 -2.26 11.28 7.71
CA TYR A 79 -2.50 12.43 6.85
C TYR A 79 -3.63 12.20 5.83
N THR A 80 -4.19 10.99 5.72
CA THR A 80 -5.19 10.61 4.69
C THR A 80 -4.76 10.96 3.27
N LEU A 81 -3.45 10.91 3.04
CA LEU A 81 -2.79 11.37 1.84
C LEU A 81 -1.72 10.35 1.46
N LEU A 82 -1.73 10.00 0.18
CA LEU A 82 -0.72 9.14 -0.42
C LEU A 82 0.48 10.01 -0.83
N SER A 83 1.66 9.76 -0.26
CA SER A 83 2.87 10.48 -0.66
C SER A 83 3.27 10.13 -2.10
N PRO A 84 3.25 11.09 -3.05
CA PRO A 84 3.60 10.81 -4.44
C PRO A 84 5.05 10.37 -4.59
N SER A 85 5.95 10.91 -3.76
CA SER A 85 7.37 10.57 -3.75
C SER A 85 7.59 9.09 -3.45
N ILE A 86 6.85 8.54 -2.47
CA ILE A 86 6.94 7.11 -2.13
C ILE A 86 6.30 6.27 -3.24
N LEU A 87 5.12 6.66 -3.74
CA LEU A 87 4.41 5.92 -4.80
C LEU A 87 5.22 5.82 -6.10
N TYR A 88 5.70 6.94 -6.63
CA TYR A 88 6.43 6.93 -7.89
C TYR A 88 7.86 6.41 -7.71
N GLY A 89 8.46 6.65 -6.53
CA GLY A 89 9.75 6.07 -6.15
C GLY A 89 9.71 4.54 -6.14
N GLN A 90 8.69 3.94 -5.52
CA GLN A 90 8.53 2.48 -5.53
C GLN A 90 8.29 1.94 -6.95
N PHE A 91 7.46 2.62 -7.75
CA PHE A 91 7.17 2.19 -9.13
C PHE A 91 8.45 2.16 -9.97
N LEU A 92 9.23 3.24 -9.94
CA LEU A 92 10.47 3.35 -10.70
C LEU A 92 11.46 2.26 -10.29
N LEU A 93 11.63 2.04 -8.98
CA LEU A 93 12.57 1.04 -8.46
C LEU A 93 12.13 -0.39 -8.84
N MET A 94 10.85 -0.72 -8.68
CA MET A 94 10.34 -2.04 -9.08
C MET A 94 10.47 -2.24 -10.59
N TRP A 95 10.14 -1.23 -11.39
CA TRP A 95 10.25 -1.29 -12.84
C TRP A 95 11.69 -1.50 -13.31
N THR A 96 12.68 -0.79 -12.75
CA THR A 96 14.09 -0.98 -13.11
C THR A 96 14.59 -2.38 -12.74
N ILE A 97 14.19 -2.92 -11.59
CA ILE A 97 14.53 -4.30 -11.21
C ILE A 97 13.93 -5.30 -12.19
N THR A 98 12.66 -5.13 -12.58
CA THR A 98 12.02 -6.03 -13.56
C THR A 98 12.68 -5.96 -14.94
N LEU A 99 13.23 -4.81 -15.34
CA LEU A 99 14.01 -4.70 -16.58
C LEU A 99 15.36 -5.43 -16.51
N ILE A 100 16.01 -5.42 -15.35
CA ILE A 100 17.31 -6.07 -15.14
C ILE A 100 17.14 -7.59 -14.99
N SER A 101 16.07 -8.02 -14.32
CA SER A 101 15.75 -9.43 -14.05
C SER A 101 14.33 -9.80 -14.50
N PRO A 102 14.06 -9.93 -15.81
CA PRO A 102 12.72 -10.19 -16.33
C PRO A 102 12.15 -11.56 -15.95
N ALA A 103 13.03 -12.52 -15.62
CA ALA A 103 12.63 -13.88 -15.26
C ALA A 103 11.96 -13.96 -13.88
N ASP A 104 12.23 -12.99 -13.00
CA ASP A 104 11.77 -13.05 -11.60
C ASP A 104 10.34 -12.54 -11.43
N HIS A 105 9.91 -11.57 -12.26
CA HIS A 105 8.63 -10.88 -12.12
C HIS A 105 8.00 -10.54 -13.47
N SER A 106 6.69 -10.75 -13.56
CA SER A 106 5.90 -10.36 -14.74
C SER A 106 5.45 -8.90 -14.63
N PHE A 107 5.55 -8.16 -15.74
CA PHE A 107 5.10 -6.77 -15.82
C PHE A 107 3.81 -6.66 -16.65
N PHE A 108 2.69 -6.42 -15.99
CA PHE A 108 1.35 -6.38 -16.58
C PHE A 108 0.86 -4.95 -16.87
N TRP A 109 1.53 -4.24 -17.78
CA TRP A 109 1.17 -2.86 -18.14
C TRP A 109 -0.30 -2.69 -18.55
N TRP A 110 -0.87 -3.69 -19.23
CA TRP A 110 -2.26 -3.67 -19.68
C TRP A 110 -3.25 -3.70 -18.50
N ALA A 111 -2.92 -4.40 -17.41
CA ALA A 111 -3.76 -4.47 -16.22
C ALA A 111 -3.92 -3.10 -15.58
N SER A 112 -2.84 -2.30 -15.54
CA SER A 112 -2.86 -0.91 -15.07
C SER A 112 -3.83 -0.03 -15.85
N ILE A 113 -3.82 -0.14 -17.18
CA ILE A 113 -4.76 0.60 -18.03
C ILE A 113 -6.20 0.14 -17.75
N CYS A 114 -6.44 -1.17 -17.66
CA CYS A 114 -7.76 -1.71 -17.35
C CYS A 114 -8.28 -1.22 -15.99
N PHE A 115 -7.45 -1.26 -14.95
CA PHE A 115 -7.81 -0.78 -13.62
C PHE A 115 -8.05 0.73 -13.60
N TYR A 116 -7.19 1.52 -14.25
CA TYR A 116 -7.39 2.96 -14.35
C TYR A 116 -8.73 3.30 -15.01
N LEU A 117 -9.02 2.73 -16.18
CA LEU A 117 -10.27 2.98 -16.89
C LEU A 117 -11.49 2.52 -16.08
N SER A 118 -11.43 1.35 -15.45
CA SER A 118 -12.53 0.81 -14.65
C SER A 118 -12.84 1.69 -13.44
N PHE A 119 -11.83 2.09 -12.67
CA PHE A 119 -12.03 2.95 -11.51
C PHE A 119 -12.40 4.38 -11.88
N ARG A 120 -11.85 4.93 -12.98
CA ARG A 120 -12.26 6.24 -13.50
C ARG A 120 -13.72 6.25 -13.95
N PHE A 121 -14.16 5.18 -14.61
CA PHE A 121 -15.57 5.00 -14.93
C PHE A 121 -16.42 4.91 -13.67
N LEU A 122 -15.98 4.15 -12.66
CA LEU A 122 -16.68 4.05 -11.38
C LEU A 122 -16.79 5.39 -10.65
N THR A 123 -15.72 6.21 -10.63
CA THR A 123 -15.76 7.56 -10.05
C THR A 123 -16.69 8.51 -10.79
N HIS A 124 -16.97 8.24 -12.07
CA HIS A 124 -17.94 9.02 -12.83
C HIS A 124 -19.38 8.69 -12.41
N ILE A 125 -19.65 7.42 -12.08
CA ILE A 125 -20.96 6.98 -11.59
C ILE A 125 -21.18 7.37 -10.12
N VAL A 126 -20.16 7.18 -9.29
CA VAL A 126 -20.17 7.46 -7.86
C VAL A 126 -19.17 8.59 -7.58
N PRO A 127 -19.58 9.86 -7.76
CA PRO A 127 -18.72 10.99 -7.41
C PRO A 127 -18.37 10.93 -5.92
N ASP A 128 -17.12 11.26 -5.60
CA ASP A 128 -16.52 11.23 -4.26
C ASP A 128 -16.41 9.85 -3.59
N GLY A 129 -16.58 8.75 -4.34
CA GLY A 129 -16.45 7.40 -3.78
C GLY A 129 -15.01 6.93 -3.53
N PHE A 130 -14.13 7.10 -4.52
CA PHE A 130 -12.72 6.65 -4.44
C PHE A 130 -11.76 7.84 -4.44
N GLY A 131 -10.72 7.75 -3.60
CA GLY A 131 -9.62 8.72 -3.62
C GLY A 131 -8.74 8.54 -4.87
N GLU A 132 -8.38 9.65 -5.51
CA GLU A 132 -7.42 9.66 -6.63
C GLU A 132 -6.08 9.01 -6.26
N GLY A 133 -5.67 9.12 -4.99
CA GLY A 133 -4.48 8.44 -4.47
C GLY A 133 -4.60 6.92 -4.54
N ASP A 134 -5.73 6.37 -4.09
CA ASP A 134 -5.99 4.92 -4.07
C ASP A 134 -6.04 4.35 -5.48
N ILE A 135 -6.66 5.06 -6.43
CA ILE A 135 -6.70 4.65 -7.84
C ILE A 135 -5.29 4.55 -8.41
N LYS A 136 -4.44 5.57 -8.17
CA LYS A 136 -3.04 5.56 -8.62
C LYS A 136 -2.24 4.43 -7.99
N LEU A 137 -2.45 4.17 -6.70
CA LEU A 137 -1.82 3.04 -6.00
C LEU A 137 -2.19 1.70 -6.64
N LEU A 138 -3.48 1.46 -6.87
CA LEU A 138 -3.96 0.23 -7.52
C LEU A 138 -3.44 0.10 -8.95
N CYS A 139 -3.33 1.19 -9.70
CA CYS A 139 -2.73 1.19 -11.03
C CYS A 139 -1.25 0.79 -10.97
N VAL A 140 -0.47 1.32 -10.02
CA VAL A 140 0.94 0.93 -9.83
C VAL A 140 1.04 -0.55 -9.44
N TRP A 141 0.20 -1.02 -8.51
CA TRP A 141 0.24 -2.42 -8.06
C TRP A 141 -0.11 -3.40 -9.16
N SER A 142 -1.13 -3.10 -9.98
CA SER A 142 -1.54 -3.97 -11.07
C SER A 142 -0.48 -4.19 -12.16
N CYS A 143 0.56 -3.36 -12.21
CA CYS A 143 1.72 -3.61 -13.07
C CYS A 143 2.56 -4.81 -12.59
N PHE A 144 2.55 -5.14 -11.29
CA PHE A 144 3.44 -6.12 -10.67
C PHE A 144 2.68 -7.28 -10.00
N ILE A 145 1.39 -7.12 -9.76
CA ILE A 145 0.51 -8.12 -9.16
C ILE A 145 -0.43 -8.64 -10.25
N ASP A 146 -0.67 -9.95 -10.27
CA ASP A 146 -1.57 -10.55 -11.24
C ASP A 146 -3.01 -10.06 -11.07
N PHE A 147 -3.79 -10.18 -12.15
CA PHE A 147 -5.13 -9.62 -12.23
C PHE A 147 -6.09 -10.22 -11.19
N ILE A 148 -5.99 -11.52 -10.89
CA ILE A 148 -6.88 -12.21 -9.94
C ILE A 148 -6.56 -11.76 -8.52
N SER A 149 -5.27 -11.76 -8.17
CA SER A 149 -4.74 -11.26 -6.90
C SER A 149 -5.15 -9.82 -6.63
N MET A 150 -5.11 -8.94 -7.63
CA MET A 150 -5.57 -7.55 -7.48
C MET A 150 -7.05 -7.47 -7.04
N TRP A 151 -7.93 -8.28 -7.64
CA TRP A 151 -9.33 -8.33 -7.22
C TRP A 151 -9.51 -8.89 -5.81
N GLN A 152 -8.72 -9.90 -5.42
CA GLN A 152 -8.72 -10.44 -4.06
C GLN A 152 -8.30 -9.38 -3.04
N ILE A 153 -7.26 -8.59 -3.33
CA ILE A 153 -6.79 -7.48 -2.49
C ILE A 153 -7.91 -6.46 -2.31
N ILE A 154 -8.52 -5.98 -3.40
CA ILE A 154 -9.61 -4.99 -3.35
C ILE A 154 -10.79 -5.54 -2.55
N PHE A 155 -11.20 -6.78 -2.82
CA PHE A 155 -12.32 -7.42 -2.13
C PHE A 155 -12.07 -7.52 -0.62
N LEU A 156 -10.89 -8.00 -0.20
CA LEU A 156 -10.54 -8.10 1.21
C LEU A 156 -10.48 -6.71 1.87
N ALA A 157 -9.87 -5.74 1.19
CA ALA A 157 -9.77 -4.38 1.69
C ALA A 157 -11.16 -3.75 1.90
N THR A 158 -12.09 -3.95 0.95
CA THR A 158 -13.47 -3.46 1.08
C THR A 158 -14.20 -4.11 2.25
N ILE A 159 -14.06 -5.42 2.46
CA ILE A 159 -14.66 -6.11 3.62
C ILE A 159 -14.11 -5.56 4.93
N LEU A 160 -12.78 -5.41 5.03
CA LEU A 160 -12.14 -4.89 6.24
C LEU A 160 -12.54 -3.44 6.52
N ALA A 161 -12.60 -2.60 5.49
CA ALA A 161 -13.07 -1.23 5.61
C ALA A 161 -14.54 -1.18 6.06
N LEU A 162 -15.40 -2.06 5.53
CA LEU A 162 -16.80 -2.13 5.93
C LEU A 162 -16.96 -2.54 7.40
N ILE A 163 -16.26 -3.59 7.83
CA ILE A 163 -16.24 -4.03 9.25
C ILE A 163 -15.78 -2.88 10.14
N TYR A 164 -14.76 -2.15 9.70
CA TYR A 164 -14.22 -1.02 10.44
C TYR A 164 -15.22 0.13 10.59
N VAL A 165 -15.92 0.51 9.52
CA VAL A 165 -16.98 1.53 9.56
C VAL A 165 -18.13 1.09 10.47
N LEU A 166 -18.54 -0.18 10.39
CA LEU A 166 -19.58 -0.73 11.28
C LEU A 166 -19.17 -0.62 12.76
N LEU A 167 -17.91 -0.91 13.08
CA LEU A 167 -17.36 -0.78 14.43
C LEU A 167 -17.32 0.69 14.88
N LEU A 168 -16.94 1.63 14.01
CA LEU A 168 -16.97 3.06 14.31
C LEU A 168 -18.39 3.57 14.59
N ASN A 169 -19.36 3.14 13.79
CA ASN A 169 -20.77 3.46 13.99
C ASN A 169 -21.29 2.92 15.33
N LEU A 170 -20.91 1.69 15.70
CA LEU A 170 -21.25 1.10 17.00
C LEU A 170 -20.65 1.92 18.16
N LEU A 171 -19.43 2.44 17.98
CA LEU A 171 -18.75 3.30 18.95
C LEU A 171 -19.19 4.78 18.88
N LYS A 172 -20.15 5.13 18.03
CA LYS A 172 -20.63 6.50 17.79
C LYS A 172 -19.50 7.49 17.48
N LYS A 173 -18.45 7.03 16.79
CA LYS A 173 -17.35 7.87 16.34
C LYS A 173 -17.59 8.28 14.90
N GLU A 174 -17.68 9.57 14.65
CA GLU A 174 -17.74 10.11 13.30
C GLU A 174 -16.34 10.21 12.71
N VAL A 175 -16.16 9.69 11.51
CA VAL A 175 -14.92 9.80 10.74
C VAL A 175 -15.30 10.37 9.37
N THR A 176 -14.77 11.55 9.07
CA THR A 176 -15.08 12.27 7.82
C THR A 176 -14.41 11.66 6.59
N ARG A 177 -13.23 11.04 6.77
CA ARG A 177 -12.50 10.34 5.71
C ARG A 177 -11.86 9.08 6.25
N LEU A 178 -12.10 7.96 5.57
CA LEU A 178 -11.54 6.67 5.93
C LEU A 178 -10.20 6.48 5.20
N PRO A 179 -9.08 6.27 5.90
CA PRO A 179 -7.81 5.91 5.27
C PRO A 179 -7.94 4.49 4.70
N PHE A 180 -7.96 4.37 3.37
CA PHE A 180 -8.24 3.10 2.69
C PHE A 180 -6.96 2.26 2.45
N VAL A 181 -5.81 2.91 2.29
CA VAL A 181 -4.52 2.26 2.02
C VAL A 181 -4.13 1.21 3.09
N PRO A 182 -4.38 1.43 4.39
CA PRO A 182 -4.22 0.40 5.42
C PRO A 182 -4.93 -0.91 5.14
N PHE A 183 -6.17 -0.86 4.66
CA PHE A 183 -6.95 -2.07 4.36
C PHE A 183 -6.42 -2.75 3.09
N LEU A 184 -6.02 -1.95 2.09
CA LEU A 184 -5.32 -2.46 0.90
C LEU A 184 -4.02 -3.16 1.27
N TYR A 185 -3.25 -2.60 2.20
CA TYR A 185 -1.98 -3.20 2.64
C TYR A 185 -2.19 -4.54 3.35
N VAL A 186 -3.22 -4.67 4.19
CA VAL A 186 -3.57 -5.98 4.80
C VAL A 186 -3.96 -6.99 3.72
N GLY A 187 -4.74 -6.58 2.72
CA GLY A 187 -5.07 -7.40 1.55
C GLY A 187 -3.84 -7.84 0.76
N LEU A 188 -2.91 -6.92 0.51
CA LEU A 188 -1.64 -7.20 -0.16
C LEU A 188 -0.85 -8.28 0.58
N VAL A 189 -0.63 -8.09 1.89
CA VAL A 189 0.11 -9.07 2.71
C VAL A 189 -0.58 -10.42 2.67
N TRP A 190 -1.91 -10.46 2.80
CA TRP A 190 -2.68 -11.70 2.77
C TRP A 190 -2.47 -12.47 1.45
N VAL A 191 -2.62 -11.79 0.31
CA VAL A 191 -2.49 -12.43 -1.00
C VAL A 191 -1.06 -12.89 -1.27
N LEU A 192 -0.06 -12.13 -0.81
CA LEU A 192 1.35 -12.52 -0.91
C LEU A 192 1.73 -13.74 -0.04
N MET A 193 0.84 -14.18 0.84
CA MET A 193 1.02 -15.36 1.68
C MET A 193 0.29 -16.61 1.19
N LEU A 194 -0.66 -16.47 0.26
CA LEU A 194 -1.34 -17.58 -0.39
C LEU A 194 -0.40 -18.29 -1.38
#